data_AF-A0A497RGA7-F1
#
_entry.id   AF-A0A497RGA7-F1
#
_cell.length_a   1.000
_cell.length_b   1.000
_cell.length_c   1.000
_cell.angle_alpha   90.00
_cell.angle_beta   90.00
_cell.angle_gamma   90.00
#
_symmetry.space_group_name_H-M   'P 1'
#
loop_
_entity.id
_entity.type
_entity.pdbx_description
1 polymer ?
#
loop_
_entity_poly.entity_id
_entity_poly.type
_entity_poly.pdbx_seq_one_letter_code
_entity_poly.pdbx_strand_id
1 'polypeptide(L)'
;MLLKVEVTRHAVERLFERFPKHKKFDARVVANIFESIIKDGVVLRRGNEVRISTSKYTLCCVLNDKLVIKTVLRTEELGEYYKRAIRRGRRERWGNIIFDLDKLEKICKKVERMRDVCKICGISKEQAIIERCNIYGFYVCEYCCVSVGGYSERCRNCPLDIYTNVKSKEEVYYIII
;
A
#
# COMPACT_ATOMS: atom_id res chain seq x y z
N MET A 1 23.75 -19.12 3.34
CA MET A 1 22.47 -19.33 4.05
C MET A 1 21.34 -18.86 3.15
N LEU A 2 20.27 -19.62 3.01
CA LEU A 2 19.16 -19.33 2.10
C LEU A 2 17.98 -18.80 2.93
N LEU A 3 17.45 -17.63 2.57
CA LEU A 3 16.34 -16.98 3.27
C LEU A 3 15.06 -17.18 2.47
N LYS A 4 14.18 -18.06 2.94
CA LYS A 4 12.83 -18.18 2.40
C LYS A 4 12.00 -16.99 2.89
N VAL A 5 11.28 -16.35 1.97
CA VAL A 5 10.41 -15.20 2.28
C VAL A 5 8.98 -15.53 1.91
N GLU A 6 8.07 -15.32 2.86
CA GLU A 6 6.63 -15.41 2.63
C GLU A 6 6.00 -14.02 2.76
N VAL A 7 5.21 -13.63 1.76
CA VAL A 7 4.52 -12.35 1.74
C VAL A 7 3.04 -12.58 2.03
N THR A 8 2.51 -11.88 3.03
CA THR A 8 1.07 -11.90 3.31
C THR A 8 0.30 -11.07 2.29
N ARG A 9 -0.98 -11.41 2.09
CA ARG A 9 -1.90 -10.59 1.28
C ARG A 9 -1.91 -9.13 1.72
N HIS A 10 -1.97 -8.91 3.03
CA HIS A 10 -2.02 -7.56 3.59
C HIS A 10 -0.77 -6.73 3.23
N ALA A 11 0.43 -7.31 3.28
CA ALA A 11 1.64 -6.62 2.83
C ALA A 11 1.58 -6.20 1.35
N VAL A 12 1.05 -7.06 0.47
CA VAL A 12 0.88 -6.74 -0.96
C VAL A 12 -0.17 -5.64 -1.16
N GLU A 13 -1.30 -5.69 -0.44
CA GLU A 13 -2.32 -4.64 -0.47
C GLU A 13 -1.75 -3.27 -0.07
N ARG A 14 -1.00 -3.21 1.03
CA ARG A 14 -0.38 -1.97 1.50
C ARG A 14 0.67 -1.43 0.53
N LEU A 15 1.42 -2.31 -0.12
CA LEU A 15 2.35 -1.91 -1.17
C LEU A 15 1.59 -1.37 -2.40
N PHE A 16 0.53 -2.05 -2.81
CA PHE A 16 -0.31 -1.68 -3.95
C PHE A 16 -0.98 -0.31 -3.80
N GLU A 17 -1.55 -0.05 -2.62
CA GLU A 17 -2.13 1.25 -2.22
C GLU A 17 -1.12 2.40 -2.27
N ARG A 18 0.18 2.12 -2.42
CA ARG A 18 1.26 3.11 -2.52
C ARG A 18 2.01 3.02 -3.85
N PHE A 19 1.68 2.05 -4.70
CA PHE A 19 2.42 1.76 -5.92
C PHE A 19 2.12 2.80 -7.01
N PRO A 20 3.10 3.19 -7.85
CA PRO A 20 2.85 4.14 -8.95
C PRO A 20 1.85 3.59 -9.97
N LYS A 21 0.85 4.39 -10.36
CA LYS A 21 -0.24 3.97 -11.27
C LYS A 21 0.27 3.53 -12.66
N HIS A 22 1.33 4.16 -13.15
CA HIS A 22 1.89 3.92 -14.49
C HIS A 22 2.79 2.67 -14.55
N LYS A 23 3.05 2.01 -13.42
CA LYS A 23 3.91 0.82 -13.38
C LYS A 23 3.07 -0.45 -13.27
N LYS A 24 3.54 -1.50 -13.95
CA LYS A 24 2.98 -2.84 -13.84
C LYS A 24 3.20 -3.40 -12.42
N PHE A 25 2.17 -4.02 -11.86
CA PHE A 25 2.19 -4.59 -10.52
C PHE A 25 2.13 -6.13 -10.58
N ASP A 26 3.24 -6.77 -10.93
CA ASP A 26 3.35 -8.23 -11.00
C ASP A 26 4.24 -8.81 -9.91
N ALA A 27 4.20 -10.13 -9.75
CA ALA A 27 4.92 -10.82 -8.68
C ALA A 27 6.43 -10.59 -8.72
N ARG A 28 7.05 -10.48 -9.89
CA ARG A 28 8.50 -10.26 -10.03
C ARG A 28 8.87 -8.85 -9.56
N VAL A 29 8.11 -7.85 -9.98
CA VAL A 29 8.33 -6.46 -9.53
C VAL A 29 8.16 -6.36 -8.02
N VAL A 30 7.12 -6.97 -7.47
CA VAL A 30 6.85 -6.98 -6.03
C VAL A 30 7.96 -7.72 -5.26
N ALA A 31 8.40 -8.89 -5.73
CA ALA A 31 9.50 -9.64 -5.13
C ALA A 31 10.79 -8.82 -5.13
N ASN A 32 11.15 -8.18 -6.24
CA ASN A 32 12.35 -7.35 -6.35
C ASN A 32 12.33 -6.16 -5.39
N ILE A 33 11.16 -5.55 -5.18
CA ILE A 33 11.01 -4.45 -4.21
C ILE A 33 11.25 -4.96 -2.79
N PHE A 34 10.62 -6.06 -2.40
CA PHE A 34 10.85 -6.64 -1.07
C PHE A 34 12.29 -7.10 -0.90
N GLU A 35 12.88 -7.70 -1.93
CA GLU A 35 14.28 -8.14 -1.92
C GLU A 35 15.23 -6.96 -1.69
N SER A 36 15.06 -5.85 -2.42
CA SER A 36 15.88 -4.64 -2.22
C SER A 36 15.70 -4.09 -0.80
N ILE A 37 14.47 -4.02 -0.29
CA ILE A 37 14.24 -3.57 1.09
C ILE A 37 14.93 -4.50 2.10
N ILE A 38 14.86 -5.83 1.89
CA ILE A 38 15.51 -6.80 2.78
C ILE A 38 17.04 -6.64 2.75
N LYS A 39 17.64 -6.52 1.56
CA LYS A 39 19.10 -6.41 1.39
C LYS A 39 19.67 -5.08 1.90
N ASP A 40 19.01 -3.98 1.58
CA ASP A 40 19.54 -2.63 1.81
C ASP A 40 19.09 -2.03 3.15
N GLY A 41 18.06 -2.62 3.75
CA GLY A 41 17.41 -2.11 4.94
C GLY A 41 18.22 -2.29 6.23
N VAL A 42 18.03 -1.35 7.14
CA VAL A 42 18.47 -1.47 8.52
C VAL A 42 17.53 -2.42 9.26
N VAL A 43 18.11 -3.35 10.02
CA VAL A 43 17.37 -4.37 10.75
C VAL A 43 17.29 -4.01 12.23
N LEU A 44 16.07 -4.01 12.77
CA LEU A 44 15.79 -3.92 14.20
C LEU A 44 15.06 -5.21 14.62
N ARG A 45 15.58 -5.91 15.63
CA ARG A 45 15.04 -7.18 16.11
C ARG A 45 14.56 -7.08 17.55
N ARG A 46 13.44 -7.73 17.85
CA ARG A 46 12.93 -7.96 19.20
C ARG A 46 12.35 -9.37 19.27
N GLY A 47 13.14 -10.32 19.78
CA GLY A 47 12.81 -11.74 19.66
C GLY A 47 12.70 -12.14 18.18
N ASN A 48 11.57 -12.75 17.82
CA ASN A 48 11.29 -13.15 16.42
C ASN A 48 10.69 -12.03 15.58
N GLU A 49 10.32 -10.89 16.18
CA GLU A 49 9.89 -9.73 15.42
C GLU A 49 11.10 -9.06 14.78
N VAL A 50 11.04 -8.89 13.47
CA VAL A 50 12.08 -8.26 12.68
C VAL A 50 11.46 -7.12 11.91
N ARG A 51 12.03 -5.93 12.03
CA ARG A 51 11.66 -4.81 11.18
C ARG A 51 12.84 -4.43 10.31
N ILE A 52 12.57 -4.28 9.02
CA ILE A 52 13.60 -3.96 8.02
C ILE A 52 13.22 -2.65 7.36
N SER A 53 14.04 -1.62 7.57
CA SER A 53 13.71 -0.25 7.23
C SER A 53 14.70 0.35 6.23
N THR A 54 14.17 0.86 5.13
CA THR A 54 14.86 1.79 4.22
C THR A 54 14.36 3.21 4.47
N SER A 55 14.87 4.20 3.74
CA SER A 55 14.34 5.58 3.79
C SER A 55 12.89 5.68 3.35
N LYS A 56 12.42 4.80 2.46
CA LYS A 56 11.07 4.86 1.88
C LYS A 56 10.09 3.92 2.58
N TYR A 57 10.49 2.67 2.81
CA TYR A 57 9.62 1.62 3.31
C TYR A 57 10.20 0.92 4.52
N THR A 58 9.30 0.50 5.41
CA THR A 58 9.59 -0.39 6.52
C THR A 58 8.74 -1.65 6.42
N LEU A 59 9.40 -2.80 6.40
CA LEU A 59 8.77 -4.11 6.51
C LEU A 59 8.58 -4.45 7.98
N CYS A 60 7.38 -4.88 8.33
CA CYS A 60 7.14 -5.54 9.62
C CYS A 60 7.08 -7.05 9.37
N CYS A 61 8.06 -7.76 9.92
CA CYS A 61 8.26 -9.17 9.67
C CYS A 61 8.29 -9.98 10.96
N VAL A 62 8.09 -11.28 10.81
CA VAL A 62 8.42 -12.29 11.82
C VAL A 62 9.43 -13.25 11.21
N LEU A 63 10.52 -13.52 11.91
CA LEU A 63 11.58 -14.45 11.51
C LEU A 63 11.54 -15.69 12.40
N ASN A 64 11.12 -16.81 11.82
CA ASN A 64 11.22 -18.15 12.41
C ASN A 64 12.09 -19.02 11.48
N ASP A 65 11.50 -20.08 10.91
CA ASP A 65 12.06 -20.90 9.82
C ASP A 65 12.18 -20.14 8.49
N LYS A 66 11.38 -19.09 8.32
CA LYS A 66 11.32 -18.19 7.17
C LYS A 66 11.02 -16.77 7.62
N LEU A 67 11.31 -15.80 6.75
CA LEU A 67 10.93 -14.41 6.97
C LEU A 67 9.52 -14.16 6.43
N VAL A 68 8.56 -13.93 7.32
CA VAL A 68 7.17 -13.63 6.94
C VAL A 68 6.95 -12.12 6.97
N ILE A 69 6.70 -11.49 5.81
CA ILE A 69 6.38 -10.07 5.70
C ILE A 69 4.87 -9.89 5.99
N LYS A 70 4.56 -9.34 7.16
CA LYS A 70 3.19 -9.14 7.65
C LYS A 70 2.56 -7.87 7.10
N THR A 71 3.33 -6.79 6.98
CA THR A 71 2.85 -5.52 6.42
C THR A 71 4.00 -4.66 5.91
N VAL A 72 3.64 -3.64 5.13
CA VAL A 72 4.52 -2.56 4.66
C VAL A 72 3.97 -1.22 5.12
N LEU A 73 4.85 -0.39 5.64
CA LEU A 73 4.60 0.99 6.02
C LEU A 73 5.54 1.92 5.28
N ARG A 74 5.16 3.19 5.08
CA ARG A 74 6.17 4.19 4.71
C ARG A 74 7.00 4.51 5.94
N THR A 75 8.30 4.64 5.78
CA THR A 75 9.18 4.96 6.92
C THR A 75 8.86 6.35 7.52
N GLU A 76 8.33 7.26 6.71
CA GLU A 76 7.86 8.58 7.18
C GLU A 76 6.69 8.51 8.17
N GLU A 77 5.82 7.50 8.04
CA GLU A 77 4.64 7.25 8.89
C GLU A 77 5.03 6.77 10.30
N LEU A 78 6.30 6.43 10.52
CA LEU A 78 6.78 5.92 11.81
C LEU A 78 7.04 7.05 12.80
N GLY A 79 6.76 6.79 14.08
CA GLY A 79 7.05 7.74 15.15
C GLY A 79 8.55 8.02 15.30
N GLU A 80 8.87 9.22 15.81
CA GLU A 80 10.26 9.70 15.94
C GLU A 80 11.16 8.80 16.78
N TYR A 81 10.61 8.15 17.81
CA TYR A 81 11.35 7.16 18.59
C TYR A 81 11.91 6.04 17.70
N TYR A 82 11.08 5.53 16.78
CA TYR A 82 11.46 4.45 15.89
C TYR A 82 12.44 4.91 14.82
N LYS A 83 12.25 6.11 14.26
CA LYS A 83 13.20 6.73 13.32
C LYS A 83 14.59 6.89 13.93
N ARG A 84 14.68 7.27 15.22
CA ARG A 84 15.96 7.32 15.95
C ARG A 84 16.59 5.94 16.11
N ALA A 85 15.80 4.90 16.38
CA ALA A 85 16.30 3.53 16.47
C ALA A 85 16.90 3.05 15.14
N ILE A 86 16.25 3.36 14.00
CA ILE A 86 16.77 3.03 12.66
C ILE A 86 18.16 3.66 12.44
N ARG A 87 18.37 4.92 12.85
CA ARG A 87 19.68 5.61 12.68
C ARG A 87 20.84 4.91 13.41
N ARG A 88 20.54 4.11 14.44
CA ARG A 88 21.51 3.36 15.23
C ARG A 88 21.55 1.87 14.88
N GLY A 89 20.61 1.40 14.06
CA GLY A 89 20.54 0.01 13.65
C GLY A 89 21.64 -0.35 12.66
N ARG A 90 21.77 -1.66 12.39
CA ARG A 90 22.76 -2.19 11.44
C ARG A 90 22.07 -2.90 10.29
N ARG A 91 22.72 -2.92 9.14
CA ARG A 91 22.31 -3.79 8.03
C ARG A 91 22.76 -5.22 8.34
N GLU A 92 21.94 -6.17 7.92
CA GLU A 92 22.25 -7.58 8.05
C GLU A 92 22.60 -8.16 6.68
N ARG A 93 23.62 -9.03 6.64
CA ARG A 93 23.98 -9.74 5.42
C ARG A 93 23.10 -10.97 5.26
N TRP A 94 21.93 -10.75 4.68
CA TRP A 94 21.08 -11.85 4.23
C TRP A 94 21.79 -12.62 3.10
N GLY A 95 21.68 -13.95 3.09
CA GLY A 95 22.11 -14.73 1.94
C GLY A 95 21.06 -14.71 0.83
N ASN A 96 21.05 -15.73 -0.03
CA ASN A 96 20.13 -15.78 -1.17
C ASN A 96 18.67 -15.73 -0.71
N ILE A 97 17.92 -14.75 -1.20
CA ILE A 97 16.53 -14.50 -0.84
C ILE A 97 15.64 -15.20 -1.87
N ILE A 98 14.69 -16.01 -1.43
CA ILE A 98 13.80 -16.76 -2.31
C ILE A 98 12.35 -16.51 -1.94
N PHE A 99 11.56 -16.17 -2.95
CA PHE A 99 10.11 -15.99 -2.86
C PHE A 99 9.39 -17.14 -3.57
N ASP A 100 8.24 -17.54 -3.05
CA ASP A 100 7.27 -18.35 -3.79
C ASP A 100 6.53 -17.45 -4.79
N LEU A 101 7.02 -17.41 -6.04
CA LEU A 101 6.48 -16.54 -7.07
C LEU A 101 5.05 -16.92 -7.49
N ASP A 102 4.71 -18.21 -7.47
CA ASP A 102 3.36 -18.67 -7.85
C ASP A 102 2.31 -18.23 -6.83
N LYS A 103 2.65 -18.33 -5.54
CA LYS A 103 1.80 -17.80 -4.46
C LYS A 103 1.71 -16.29 -4.53
N LEU A 104 2.82 -15.59 -4.77
CA LEU A 104 2.84 -14.13 -4.88
C LEU A 104 2.00 -13.65 -6.07
N GLU A 105 2.07 -14.31 -7.22
CA GLU A 105 1.29 -14.01 -8.42
C GLU A 105 -0.23 -14.13 -8.15
N LYS A 106 -0.65 -15.18 -7.45
CA LYS A 106 -2.07 -15.33 -7.02
C LYS A 106 -2.52 -14.19 -6.11
N ILE A 107 -1.65 -13.69 -5.24
CA ILE A 107 -1.96 -12.55 -4.37
C ILE A 107 -2.03 -11.25 -5.19
N CYS A 108 -1.03 -10.99 -6.04
CA CYS A 108 -0.99 -9.80 -6.91
C CYS A 108 -2.25 -9.69 -7.76
N LYS A 109 -2.67 -10.77 -8.44
CA LYS A 109 -3.91 -10.80 -9.23
C LYS A 109 -5.16 -10.47 -8.42
N LYS A 110 -5.26 -10.94 -7.17
CA LYS A 110 -6.37 -10.61 -6.27
C LYS A 110 -6.36 -9.15 -5.85
N VAL A 111 -5.19 -8.59 -5.59
CA VAL A 111 -5.02 -7.19 -5.20
C VAL A 111 -5.25 -6.25 -6.37
N GLU A 112 -4.84 -6.61 -7.59
CA GLU A 112 -5.12 -5.81 -8.78
C GLU A 112 -6.63 -5.65 -9.05
N ARG A 113 -7.43 -6.68 -8.76
CA ARG A 113 -8.91 -6.58 -8.83
C ARG A 113 -9.49 -5.56 -7.85
N MET A 114 -8.74 -5.14 -6.83
CA MET A 114 -9.19 -4.06 -5.94
C MET A 114 -9.28 -2.69 -6.62
N ARG A 115 -8.71 -2.53 -7.83
CA ARG A 115 -8.93 -1.32 -8.64
C ARG A 115 -10.37 -1.16 -9.09
N ASP A 116 -11.06 -2.29 -9.20
CA ASP A 116 -12.38 -2.37 -9.81
C ASP A 116 -13.49 -2.30 -8.78
N VAL A 117 -13.17 -2.18 -7.48
CA VAL A 117 -14.16 -2.14 -6.39
C VAL A 117 -13.83 -1.07 -5.36
N CYS A 118 -14.87 -0.45 -4.82
CA CYS A 118 -14.73 0.50 -3.73
C CYS A 118 -14.28 -0.24 -2.46
N LYS A 119 -13.20 0.21 -1.81
CA LYS A 119 -12.70 -0.38 -0.57
C LYS A 119 -13.68 -0.25 0.60
N ILE A 120 -14.62 0.69 0.52
CA ILE A 120 -15.57 1.01 1.58
C ILE A 120 -16.87 0.21 1.44
N CYS A 121 -17.56 0.34 0.31
CA CYS A 121 -18.87 -0.29 0.10
C CYS A 121 -18.85 -1.51 -0.84
N GLY A 122 -17.73 -1.81 -1.49
CA GLY A 122 -17.60 -2.96 -2.39
C GLY A 122 -18.27 -2.80 -3.76
N ILE A 123 -18.89 -1.66 -4.07
CA ILE A 123 -19.47 -1.39 -5.39
C ILE A 123 -18.40 -1.51 -6.48
N SER A 124 -18.78 -2.04 -7.64
CA SER A 124 -17.88 -2.27 -8.76
C SER A 124 -17.75 -1.04 -9.68
N LYS A 125 -16.68 -0.98 -10.48
CA LYS A 125 -16.44 0.11 -11.44
C LYS A 125 -17.45 0.13 -12.59
N GLU A 126 -18.11 -1.02 -12.82
CA GLU A 126 -19.21 -1.14 -13.76
C GLU A 126 -20.48 -0.43 -13.25
N GLN A 127 -20.56 -0.16 -11.94
CA GLN A 127 -21.72 0.45 -11.28
C GLN A 127 -21.47 1.90 -10.82
N ALA A 128 -20.23 2.31 -10.60
CA ALA A 128 -19.89 3.67 -10.16
C ALA A 128 -18.47 4.08 -10.57
N ILE A 129 -18.19 5.38 -10.65
CA ILE A 129 -16.83 5.86 -10.83
C ILE A 129 -16.01 5.51 -9.58
N ILE A 130 -14.90 4.80 -9.79
CA ILE A 130 -13.97 4.40 -8.73
C ILE A 130 -12.60 4.99 -9.01
N GLU A 131 -12.10 5.75 -8.05
CA GLU A 131 -10.80 6.39 -8.14
C GLU A 131 -9.94 6.10 -6.94
N ARG A 132 -8.63 6.12 -7.16
CA ARG A 132 -7.68 5.99 -6.05
C ARG A 132 -7.53 7.32 -5.33
N CYS A 133 -7.88 7.34 -4.05
CA CYS A 133 -7.71 8.50 -3.19
C CYS A 133 -6.23 8.86 -3.05
N ASN A 134 -5.84 10.09 -3.40
CA ASN A 134 -4.46 10.56 -3.27
C ASN A 134 -4.02 10.74 -1.80
N ILE A 135 -4.99 10.93 -0.89
CA ILE A 135 -4.74 11.12 0.54
C ILE A 135 -4.50 9.77 1.22
N TYR A 136 -5.44 8.83 1.06
CA TYR A 136 -5.43 7.56 1.79
C TYR A 136 -4.84 6.37 0.99
N GLY A 137 -4.73 6.50 -0.33
CA GLY A 137 -4.09 5.51 -1.20
C GLY A 137 -4.95 4.31 -1.63
N PHE A 138 -6.19 4.17 -1.12
CA PHE A 138 -7.13 3.12 -1.52
C PHE A 138 -8.11 3.59 -2.61
N TYR A 139 -8.74 2.63 -3.30
CA TYR A 139 -9.77 2.86 -4.30
C TYR A 139 -11.13 3.09 -3.64
N VAL A 140 -11.81 4.17 -4.01
CA VAL A 140 -13.07 4.62 -3.41
C VAL A 140 -14.03 5.06 -4.51
N CYS A 141 -15.31 4.74 -4.39
CA CYS A 141 -16.32 5.26 -5.30
C CYS A 141 -16.66 6.72 -4.99
N GLU A 142 -17.25 7.42 -5.95
CA GLU A 142 -17.72 8.80 -5.79
C GLU A 142 -18.64 8.99 -4.57
N TYR A 143 -19.50 8.02 -4.24
CA TYR A 143 -20.41 8.09 -3.09
C TYR A 143 -19.67 8.02 -1.75
N CYS A 144 -18.78 7.05 -1.58
CA CYS A 144 -18.05 6.88 -0.31
C CYS A 144 -16.89 7.87 -0.16
N CYS A 145 -16.48 8.54 -1.25
CA CYS A 145 -15.50 9.62 -1.20
C CYS A 145 -15.92 10.72 -0.22
N VAL A 146 -17.20 11.10 -0.25
CA VAL A 146 -17.79 12.10 0.65
C VAL A 146 -17.64 11.68 2.11
N SER A 147 -17.94 10.40 2.41
CA SER A 147 -17.91 9.85 3.76
C SER A 147 -16.52 9.82 4.40
N VAL A 148 -15.44 9.86 3.59
CA VAL A 148 -14.05 9.88 4.09
C VAL A 148 -13.40 11.27 4.05
N GLY A 149 -14.21 12.33 3.90
CA GLY A 149 -13.74 13.71 3.87
C GLY A 149 -13.26 14.16 2.48
N GLY A 150 -13.85 13.61 1.42
CA GLY A 150 -13.71 14.12 0.06
C GLY A 150 -14.15 15.58 -0.07
N TYR A 151 -13.83 16.19 -1.21
CA TYR A 151 -14.17 17.59 -1.54
C TYR A 151 -13.54 18.64 -0.59
N SER A 152 -12.43 18.30 0.04
CA SER A 152 -11.63 19.24 0.84
C SER A 152 -10.53 19.89 -0.01
N GLU A 153 -9.86 20.93 0.50
CA GLU A 153 -8.72 21.56 -0.18
C GLU A 153 -7.60 20.57 -0.54
N ARG A 154 -7.50 19.47 0.22
CA ARG A 154 -6.54 18.38 -0.01
C ARG A 154 -6.91 17.50 -1.22
N CYS A 155 -8.12 17.63 -1.75
CA CYS A 155 -8.63 16.92 -2.92
C CYS A 155 -8.36 17.68 -4.24
N ARG A 156 -7.66 18.81 -4.22
CA ARG A 156 -7.35 19.59 -5.43
C ARG A 156 -6.72 18.69 -6.51
N ASN A 157 -7.28 18.74 -7.73
CA ASN A 157 -6.90 17.89 -8.87
C ASN A 157 -7.21 16.39 -8.70
N CYS A 158 -8.13 16.01 -7.80
CA CYS A 158 -8.66 14.66 -7.73
C CYS A 158 -9.71 14.47 -8.84
N PRO A 159 -9.75 13.34 -9.56
CA PRO A 159 -10.76 13.11 -10.61
C PRO A 159 -12.20 13.05 -10.06
N LEU A 160 -12.35 12.77 -8.76
CA LEU A 160 -13.64 12.83 -8.08
C LEU A 160 -13.96 14.23 -7.54
N ASP A 161 -13.05 15.21 -7.59
CA ASP A 161 -13.27 16.53 -7.01
C ASP A 161 -14.36 17.29 -7.79
N ILE A 162 -15.52 17.53 -7.14
CA ILE A 162 -16.62 18.30 -7.73
C ILE A 162 -16.18 19.70 -8.14
N TYR A 163 -15.19 20.31 -7.47
CA TYR A 163 -14.66 21.62 -7.85
C TYR A 163 -13.93 21.62 -9.21
N THR A 164 -13.50 20.46 -9.70
CA THR A 164 -12.86 20.31 -11.02
C THR A 164 -13.84 19.93 -12.14
N ASN A 165 -15.07 19.53 -11.81
CA ASN A 165 -16.10 19.12 -12.78
C ASN A 165 -17.26 20.12 -12.94
N VAL A 166 -17.23 21.30 -12.32
CA VAL A 166 -18.14 22.40 -12.67
C VAL A 166 -17.64 23.11 -13.94
N LYS A 167 -17.60 22.39 -15.07
CA LYS A 167 -17.91 23.01 -16.35
C LYS A 167 -19.42 22.93 -16.51
N SER A 168 -20.10 24.01 -16.14
CA SER A 168 -21.46 24.38 -16.57
C SER A 168 -22.51 23.25 -16.55
N LYS A 169 -23.33 23.18 -15.50
CA LYS A 169 -24.81 23.19 -15.57
C LYS A 169 -25.42 23.00 -14.17
N GLU A 170 -26.08 24.06 -13.75
CA GLU A 170 -27.37 24.17 -13.05
C GLU A 170 -27.99 22.96 -12.32
N GLU A 171 -28.56 23.31 -11.17
CA GLU A 171 -29.66 22.67 -10.41
C GLU A 171 -29.33 21.50 -9.48
N VAL A 172 -28.90 21.84 -8.26
CA VAL A 172 -29.15 21.02 -7.07
C VAL A 172 -30.40 21.57 -6.38
N TYR A 173 -31.55 20.94 -6.65
CA TYR A 173 -32.75 21.11 -5.83
C TYR A 173 -32.51 20.42 -4.48
N TYR A 174 -32.53 21.20 -3.39
CA TYR A 174 -32.67 20.65 -2.05
C TYR A 174 -34.11 20.18 -1.87
N ILE A 175 -34.32 18.87 -1.77
CA ILE A 175 -35.51 18.34 -1.09
C ILE A 175 -35.14 18.18 0.38
N ILE A 176 -35.59 19.13 1.18
CA ILE A 176 -35.67 18.98 2.64
C ILE A 176 -36.95 18.17 2.87
N ILE A 177 -36.82 16.97 3.45
CA ILE A 177 -37.94 16.23 4.06
C ILE A 177 -37.87 16.50 5.57
#